data_AF-A0A6A4YZF8-F1
#
_entry.id   AF-A0A6A4YZF8-F1
#
_cell.length_a   1.000
_cell.length_b   1.000
_cell.length_c   1.000
_cell.angle_alpha   90.00
_cell.angle_beta   90.00
_cell.angle_gamma   90.00
#
_symmetry.space_group_name_H-M   'P 1'
#
loop_
_entity.id
_entity.type
_entity.pdbx_description
1 polymer ?
#
loop_
_entity_poly.entity_id
_entity_poly.type
_entity_poly.pdbx_seq_one_letter_code
_entity_poly.pdbx_strand_id
1 'polypeptide(L)'
;MSAAELCTINVLTKCSACTTSGGSCFRFPDASSCSIASNSVPCINTTDTCGTKPAMCATLGQGSSFTLTYDSSFAPQSGVGQIFAISNFPLPATVTDFSLVSNVLPSKKIKVDAALFTGATSLSSLTFVNVDYAALSLTDLPATVTKVTYDTCGITDVSKVVLGPGVTSVSLKGNSLPSATPPDWLQFGKVTSLDLTGCNLVSNSNSGQLLWTFPPKLTSLDLSGNSGMTVIPSGVFSLSLTTLKLPTTINTNLQAISSDNFKVLSSIKNLLIPSATSCADPSATIKSLGTQTVCVKEVGSTSGSSNTGLIVGVAVGAVVLIAAIAVFFYCRRKKAAAGGNYYRQSRDRSGSVPRHRS
;
A
#
# COMPACT_ATOMS: atom_id res chain seq x y z
N MET A 1 20.34 24.14 -31.50
CA MET A 1 20.58 23.93 -30.06
C MET A 1 21.80 24.73 -29.66
N SER A 2 21.68 25.58 -28.66
CA SER A 2 22.81 26.34 -28.11
C SER A 2 23.77 25.41 -27.34
N ALA A 3 25.03 25.83 -27.13
CA ALA A 3 25.99 25.09 -26.28
C ALA A 3 25.46 24.80 -24.86
N ALA A 4 24.57 25.65 -24.34
CA ALA A 4 23.90 25.43 -23.06
C ALA A 4 22.83 24.32 -23.11
N GLU A 5 22.17 24.13 -24.25
CA GLU A 5 21.20 23.06 -24.50
C GLU A 5 21.86 21.70 -24.76
N LEU A 6 23.14 21.67 -25.15
CA LEU A 6 23.90 20.43 -25.36
C LEU A 6 24.31 19.79 -24.01
N CYS A 7 24.67 20.61 -23.01
CA CYS A 7 25.00 20.14 -21.66
C CYS A 7 23.78 19.78 -20.76
N THR A 8 22.58 19.57 -21.33
CA THR A 8 21.33 19.44 -20.54
C THR A 8 20.60 18.11 -20.65
N ILE A 9 21.05 17.13 -21.44
CA ILE A 9 20.33 15.86 -21.60
C ILE A 9 21.28 14.66 -21.66
N ASN A 10 22.02 14.33 -20.61
CA ASN A 10 22.74 13.05 -20.63
C ASN A 10 21.77 11.87 -20.48
N VAL A 11 21.90 10.89 -21.38
CA VAL A 11 21.07 9.68 -21.47
C VAL A 11 21.94 8.45 -21.29
N LEU A 12 21.57 7.54 -20.38
CA LEU A 12 22.16 6.20 -20.32
C LEU A 12 21.45 5.29 -21.33
N THR A 13 22.13 4.88 -22.41
CA THR A 13 21.61 4.02 -23.50
C THR A 13 22.67 3.06 -24.03
N LYS A 14 22.26 1.91 -24.59
CA LYS A 14 23.16 0.98 -25.29
C LYS A 14 23.78 1.64 -26.54
N CYS A 15 25.06 1.35 -26.82
CA CYS A 15 25.77 1.82 -28.02
C CYS A 15 26.25 0.68 -28.93
N SER A 16 26.19 0.88 -30.25
CA SER A 16 26.64 -0.07 -31.27
C SER A 16 28.16 -0.31 -31.26
N ALA A 17 28.96 0.67 -30.83
CA ALA A 17 30.42 0.56 -30.70
C ALA A 17 30.88 -0.41 -29.58
N CYS A 18 29.96 -0.90 -28.74
CA CYS A 18 30.26 -1.71 -27.56
C CYS A 18 30.12 -3.22 -27.77
N THR A 19 30.13 -3.63 -29.04
CA THR A 19 29.97 -5.02 -29.47
C THR A 19 31.19 -5.88 -29.18
N THR A 20 32.35 -5.30 -28.88
CA THR A 20 33.64 -6.01 -28.78
C THR A 20 34.10 -6.35 -27.36
N SER A 21 33.52 -5.77 -26.30
CA SER A 21 34.09 -5.90 -24.93
C SER A 21 33.11 -6.28 -23.83
N GLY A 22 31.82 -6.52 -24.13
CA GLY A 22 30.85 -6.97 -23.12
C GLY A 22 30.52 -5.96 -22.00
N GLY A 23 31.06 -4.74 -22.08
CA GLY A 23 30.85 -3.66 -21.11
C GLY A 23 29.57 -2.85 -21.36
N SER A 24 29.04 -2.25 -20.30
CA SER A 24 28.01 -1.20 -20.42
C SER A 24 28.63 0.07 -21.00
N CYS A 25 27.89 0.82 -21.80
CA CYS A 25 28.42 2.03 -22.42
C CYS A 25 27.45 3.20 -22.26
N PHE A 26 28.03 4.40 -22.30
CA PHE A 26 27.29 5.66 -22.28
C PHE A 26 27.35 6.29 -23.67
N ARG A 27 26.26 6.93 -24.10
CA ARG A 27 26.20 7.73 -25.33
C ARG A 27 25.71 9.12 -24.98
N PHE A 28 26.46 10.13 -25.38
CA PHE A 28 26.09 11.52 -25.20
C PHE A 28 25.23 12.00 -26.38
N PRO A 29 24.35 13.00 -26.20
CA PRO A 29 23.46 13.49 -27.27
C PRO A 29 24.20 14.13 -28.44
N ASP A 30 25.38 14.67 -28.18
CA ASP A 30 26.18 15.51 -29.08
C ASP A 30 27.50 14.85 -29.49
N ALA A 31 27.98 13.87 -28.71
CA ALA A 31 29.13 13.07 -29.09
C ALA A 31 28.69 11.88 -29.97
N SER A 32 29.27 11.78 -31.17
CA SER A 32 29.29 10.54 -31.95
C SER A 32 30.14 9.45 -31.28
N SER A 33 30.81 9.76 -30.16
CA SER A 33 31.63 8.83 -29.38
C SER A 33 30.82 8.16 -28.27
N CYS A 34 31.01 6.85 -28.16
CA CYS A 34 30.55 6.05 -27.03
C CYS A 34 31.74 5.72 -26.15
N SER A 35 31.60 5.94 -24.86
CA SER A 35 32.64 5.60 -23.88
C SER A 35 32.27 4.31 -23.17
N ILE A 36 33.18 3.35 -23.18
CA ILE A 36 33.04 2.09 -22.45
C ILE A 36 33.22 2.39 -20.96
N ALA A 37 32.27 1.93 -20.14
CA ALA A 37 32.47 1.81 -18.71
C ALA A 37 33.61 0.83 -18.46
N SER A 38 34.81 1.29 -18.06
CA SER A 38 35.87 0.37 -17.67
C SER A 38 35.45 -0.45 -16.43
N ASN A 39 36.06 -1.64 -16.29
CA ASN A 39 35.65 -2.74 -15.41
C ASN A 39 35.76 -2.48 -13.90
N SER A 40 35.91 -1.22 -13.50
CA SER A 40 36.08 -0.76 -12.12
C SER A 40 35.34 0.57 -12.01
N VAL A 41 34.20 0.57 -11.29
CA VAL A 41 33.31 1.71 -11.03
C VAL A 41 33.34 2.75 -12.15
N PRO A 42 32.54 2.59 -13.22
CA PRO A 42 32.44 3.59 -14.27
C PRO A 42 31.82 4.88 -13.73
N CYS A 43 32.66 5.74 -13.17
CA CYS A 43 32.42 7.16 -13.13
C CYS A 43 32.80 7.70 -14.51
N ILE A 44 31.80 8.25 -15.18
CA ILE A 44 31.94 8.79 -16.52
C ILE A 44 32.96 9.94 -16.49
N ASN A 45 34.04 9.85 -17.28
CA ASN A 45 34.96 10.97 -17.51
C ASN A 45 34.77 11.42 -18.95
N THR A 46 34.06 12.54 -19.15
CA THR A 46 33.91 13.17 -20.46
C THR A 46 34.74 14.42 -20.49
N THR A 47 35.93 14.36 -21.08
CA THR A 47 36.64 15.57 -21.49
C THR A 47 35.83 16.25 -22.60
N ASP A 48 34.97 17.21 -22.24
CA ASP A 48 34.91 18.52 -22.90
C ASP A 48 33.83 19.47 -22.34
N THR A 49 34.23 20.73 -22.24
CA THR A 49 33.50 22.03 -22.18
C THR A 49 32.31 22.27 -21.24
N CYS A 50 31.71 21.28 -20.57
CA CYS A 50 30.50 21.47 -19.76
C CYS A 50 30.74 21.86 -18.27
N GLY A 51 31.74 22.68 -17.94
CA GLY A 51 31.94 23.23 -16.58
C GLY A 51 32.00 22.19 -15.45
N THR A 52 31.91 22.65 -14.19
CA THR A 52 31.88 21.78 -13.00
C THR A 52 30.44 21.37 -12.69
N LYS A 53 30.06 20.13 -13.00
CA LYS A 53 28.74 19.58 -12.66
C LYS A 53 28.88 18.23 -11.95
N PRO A 54 27.90 17.85 -11.11
CA PRO A 54 27.91 16.59 -10.38
C PRO A 54 27.84 15.38 -11.34
N ALA A 55 28.52 14.30 -10.94
CA ALA A 55 28.68 13.07 -11.72
C ALA A 55 27.68 11.99 -11.28
N MET A 56 27.35 11.07 -12.19
CA MET A 56 26.77 9.77 -11.82
C MET A 56 27.83 8.69 -12.00
N CYS A 57 27.95 7.82 -11.00
CA CYS A 57 28.74 6.61 -11.10
C CYS A 57 27.79 5.41 -11.13
N ALA A 58 27.94 4.57 -12.16
CA ALA A 58 27.30 3.27 -12.16
C ALA A 58 28.24 2.28 -11.47
N THR A 59 27.72 1.47 -10.56
CA THR A 59 28.47 0.35 -9.99
C THR A 59 27.66 -0.91 -10.21
N LEU A 60 28.19 -1.81 -11.02
CA LEU A 60 27.81 -3.22 -10.97
C LEU A 60 28.39 -3.75 -9.66
N GLY A 61 27.53 -3.94 -8.65
CA GLY A 61 27.96 -4.52 -7.38
C GLY A 61 28.51 -5.93 -7.61
N GLN A 62 29.34 -6.44 -6.69
CA GLN A 62 29.67 -7.86 -6.72
C GLN A 62 28.38 -8.68 -6.51
N GLY A 63 27.94 -9.40 -7.54
CA GLY A 63 26.71 -10.21 -7.53
C GLY A 63 25.63 -9.75 -8.51
N SER A 64 24.37 -10.04 -8.18
CA SER A 64 23.18 -9.74 -9.00
C SER A 64 22.59 -8.33 -8.76
N SER A 65 23.31 -7.43 -8.08
CA SER A 65 22.85 -6.07 -7.78
C SER A 65 23.43 -5.02 -8.74
N PHE A 66 22.57 -4.15 -9.27
CA PHE A 66 22.95 -3.01 -10.10
C PHE A 66 22.62 -1.70 -9.39
N THR A 67 23.62 -0.86 -9.15
CA THR A 67 23.43 0.42 -8.44
C THR A 67 23.90 1.59 -9.29
N LEU A 68 23.06 2.61 -9.41
CA LEU A 68 23.40 3.92 -9.93
C LEU A 68 23.45 4.90 -8.78
N THR A 69 24.59 5.53 -8.58
CA THR A 69 24.78 6.55 -7.55
C THR A 69 25.01 7.91 -8.21
N TYR A 70 24.16 8.87 -7.90
CA TYR A 70 24.36 10.28 -8.21
C TYR A 70 25.06 10.96 -7.03
N ASP A 71 26.21 11.56 -7.26
CA ASP A 71 27.03 12.12 -6.18
C ASP A 71 27.76 13.40 -6.61
N SER A 72 27.53 14.48 -5.88
CA SER A 72 28.22 15.77 -6.09
C SER A 72 29.62 15.84 -5.49
N SER A 73 30.02 14.86 -4.67
CA SER A 73 31.31 14.83 -3.98
C SER A 73 32.43 14.20 -4.81
N PHE A 74 32.12 13.56 -5.94
CA PHE A 74 33.16 13.16 -6.90
C PHE A 74 33.84 14.42 -7.42
N ALA A 75 35.13 14.55 -7.11
CA ALA A 75 35.95 15.66 -7.56
C ALA A 75 35.77 15.84 -9.07
N PRO A 76 35.51 17.07 -9.56
CA PRO A 76 35.27 17.31 -10.97
C PRO A 76 36.56 17.00 -11.73
N GLN A 77 36.64 15.80 -12.29
CA GLN A 77 37.40 15.64 -13.53
C GLN A 77 36.52 16.23 -14.62
N SER A 78 37.08 17.21 -15.31
CA SER A 78 36.45 18.08 -16.31
C SER A 78 35.37 17.34 -17.11
N GLY A 79 34.12 17.81 -17.03
CA GLY A 79 33.08 17.57 -18.04
C GLY A 79 32.03 16.49 -17.75
N VAL A 80 31.87 15.98 -16.53
CA VAL A 80 30.75 15.07 -16.21
C VAL A 80 29.45 15.87 -16.02
N GLY A 81 28.42 15.58 -16.82
CA GLY A 81 27.10 16.21 -16.71
C GLY A 81 26.06 15.35 -15.99
N GLN A 82 25.04 16.00 -15.44
CA GLN A 82 23.88 15.35 -14.80
C GLN A 82 23.13 14.44 -15.78
N ILE A 83 22.80 13.21 -15.37
CA ILE A 83 21.92 12.29 -16.14
C ILE A 83 20.47 12.60 -15.80
N PHE A 84 19.66 12.81 -16.84
CA PHE A 84 18.24 13.14 -16.72
C PHE A 84 17.33 12.03 -17.24
N ALA A 85 17.88 11.02 -17.93
CA ALA A 85 17.13 9.88 -18.40
C ALA A 85 17.98 8.61 -18.49
N ILE A 86 17.35 7.48 -18.18
CA ILE A 86 17.84 6.13 -18.47
C ILE A 86 16.88 5.53 -19.51
N SER A 87 17.36 5.29 -20.73
CA SER A 87 16.53 4.79 -21.83
C SER A 87 17.31 3.81 -22.72
N ASN A 88 16.63 2.82 -23.30
CA ASN A 88 17.25 1.81 -24.18
C ASN A 88 18.47 1.09 -23.56
N PHE A 89 18.48 0.94 -22.24
CA PHE A 89 19.52 0.21 -21.50
C PHE A 89 18.87 -0.97 -20.77
N PRO A 90 18.75 -2.16 -21.39
CA PRO A 90 18.16 -3.31 -20.71
C PRO A 90 19.12 -3.81 -19.63
N LEU A 91 18.63 -3.97 -18.39
CA LEU A 91 19.40 -4.63 -17.34
C LEU A 91 19.71 -6.08 -17.75
N PRO A 92 20.90 -6.61 -17.40
CA PRO A 92 21.21 -8.02 -17.59
C PRO A 92 20.19 -8.93 -16.90
N ALA A 93 19.88 -10.07 -17.52
CA ALA A 93 18.90 -11.03 -16.99
C ALA A 93 19.27 -11.62 -15.61
N THR A 94 20.55 -11.55 -15.23
CA THR A 94 21.07 -12.00 -13.94
C THR A 94 20.86 -11.00 -12.81
N VAL A 95 20.42 -9.77 -13.11
CA VAL A 95 20.19 -8.73 -12.09
C VAL A 95 18.92 -9.05 -11.32
N THR A 96 19.03 -9.14 -10.00
CA THR A 96 17.94 -9.37 -9.05
C THR A 96 17.52 -8.10 -8.32
N ASP A 97 18.44 -7.15 -8.19
CA ASP A 97 18.25 -5.92 -7.42
C ASP A 97 18.74 -4.71 -8.22
N PHE A 98 17.91 -3.69 -8.34
CA PHE A 98 18.29 -2.40 -8.93
C PHE A 98 18.15 -1.29 -7.89
N SER A 99 19.16 -0.43 -7.81
CA SER A 99 19.16 0.74 -6.92
C SER A 99 19.51 2.02 -7.67
N LEU A 100 18.75 3.09 -7.44
CA LEU A 100 19.09 4.46 -7.82
C LEU A 100 19.21 5.30 -6.54
N VAL A 101 20.42 5.72 -6.23
CA VAL A 101 20.76 6.45 -5.01
C VAL A 101 21.24 7.83 -5.38
N SER A 102 20.80 8.85 -4.65
CA SER A 102 21.30 10.21 -4.81
C SER A 102 21.88 10.71 -3.50
N ASN A 103 23.13 11.19 -3.50
CA ASN A 103 23.72 11.90 -2.35
C ASN A 103 23.29 13.38 -2.31
N VAL A 104 22.56 13.83 -3.33
CA VAL A 104 22.05 15.19 -3.50
C VAL A 104 20.69 15.09 -4.19
N LEU A 105 19.69 15.85 -3.76
CA LEU A 105 18.41 15.85 -4.45
C LEU A 105 18.60 16.36 -5.89
N PRO A 106 18.22 15.58 -6.92
CA PRO A 106 18.36 16.02 -8.29
C PRO A 106 17.44 17.21 -8.53
N SER A 107 17.97 18.32 -9.06
CA SER A 107 17.19 19.51 -9.38
C SER A 107 16.28 19.33 -10.60
N LYS A 108 16.34 18.17 -11.27
CA LYS A 108 15.54 17.82 -12.44
C LYS A 108 15.05 16.37 -12.39
N LYS A 109 14.04 16.11 -13.22
CA LYS A 109 13.42 14.79 -13.40
C LYS A 109 14.41 13.77 -13.96
N ILE A 110 14.52 12.61 -13.29
CA ILE A 110 15.18 11.42 -13.83
C ILE A 110 14.10 10.53 -14.42
N LYS A 111 14.02 10.50 -15.75
CA LYS A 111 13.14 9.57 -16.46
C LYS A 111 13.74 8.17 -16.46
N VAL A 112 13.04 7.19 -15.91
CA VAL A 112 13.43 5.78 -15.96
C VAL A 112 12.49 5.07 -16.93
N ASP A 113 12.98 4.76 -18.12
CA ASP A 113 12.17 4.10 -19.14
C ASP A 113 11.89 2.64 -18.76
N ALA A 114 10.68 2.14 -19.05
CA ALA A 114 10.33 0.73 -18.89
C ALA A 114 11.27 -0.22 -19.68
N ALA A 115 11.87 0.27 -20.77
CA ALA A 115 12.92 -0.42 -21.52
C ALA A 115 14.08 -0.89 -20.62
N LEU A 116 14.35 -0.20 -19.51
CA LEU A 116 15.35 -0.59 -18.51
C LEU A 116 15.13 -2.01 -18.00
N PHE A 117 13.87 -2.43 -17.87
CA PHE A 117 13.51 -3.69 -17.24
C PHE A 117 13.17 -4.81 -18.22
N THR A 118 13.12 -4.53 -19.53
CA THR A 118 12.66 -5.50 -20.56
C THR A 118 13.53 -6.76 -20.67
N GLY A 119 14.79 -6.73 -20.24
CA GLY A 119 15.69 -7.89 -20.18
C GLY A 119 15.88 -8.49 -18.79
N ALA A 120 15.28 -7.88 -17.75
CA ALA A 120 15.58 -8.15 -16.35
C ALA A 120 14.69 -9.27 -15.78
N THR A 121 14.79 -10.47 -16.32
CA THR A 121 13.87 -11.59 -16.00
C THR A 121 13.98 -12.10 -14.56
N SER A 122 15.08 -11.79 -13.85
CA SER A 122 15.29 -12.17 -12.46
C SER A 122 15.09 -11.01 -11.47
N LEU A 123 14.72 -9.82 -11.97
CA LEU A 123 14.64 -8.60 -11.17
C LEU A 123 13.47 -8.71 -10.18
N SER A 124 13.81 -8.69 -8.90
CA SER A 124 12.87 -8.93 -7.80
C SER A 124 12.68 -7.70 -6.91
N SER A 125 13.61 -6.75 -6.96
CA SER A 125 13.74 -5.66 -5.99
C SER A 125 14.18 -4.36 -6.66
N LEU A 126 13.48 -3.26 -6.35
CA LEU A 126 13.80 -1.90 -6.79
C LEU A 126 13.99 -1.00 -5.58
N THR A 127 15.03 -0.18 -5.60
CA THR A 127 15.34 0.77 -4.53
C THR A 127 15.65 2.15 -5.09
N PHE A 128 14.98 3.16 -4.55
CA PHE A 128 15.22 4.58 -4.83
C PHE A 128 15.52 5.26 -3.50
N VAL A 129 16.64 5.98 -3.40
CA VAL A 129 17.07 6.65 -2.16
C VAL A 129 17.41 8.10 -2.43
N ASN A 130 16.73 9.01 -1.73
CA ASN A 130 16.94 10.46 -1.83
C ASN A 130 16.80 10.98 -3.28
N VAL A 131 15.91 10.33 -4.04
CA VAL A 131 15.51 10.76 -5.38
C VAL A 131 14.13 11.40 -5.26
N ASP A 132 13.94 12.60 -5.80
CA ASP A 132 12.61 13.21 -5.86
C ASP A 132 11.65 12.33 -6.67
N TYR A 133 10.62 11.79 -6.02
CA TYR A 133 9.64 10.91 -6.63
C TYR A 133 8.85 11.61 -7.74
N ALA A 134 8.56 12.91 -7.61
CA ALA A 134 7.88 13.67 -8.66
C ALA A 134 8.77 13.87 -9.91
N ALA A 135 10.07 13.69 -9.72
CA ALA A 135 11.08 13.65 -10.75
C ALA A 135 11.24 12.25 -11.39
N LEU A 136 10.78 11.19 -10.74
CA LEU A 136 10.73 9.85 -11.33
C LEU A 136 9.52 9.72 -12.26
N SER A 137 9.77 9.22 -13.47
CA SER A 137 8.71 8.85 -14.40
C SER A 137 8.77 7.34 -14.59
N LEU A 138 8.09 6.61 -13.71
CA LEU A 138 7.87 5.17 -13.80
C LEU A 138 6.49 4.93 -14.38
N THR A 139 6.36 4.12 -15.43
CA THR A 139 5.06 3.83 -16.06
C THR A 139 4.55 2.45 -15.67
N ASP A 140 5.41 1.43 -15.71
CA ASP A 140 5.08 0.05 -15.34
C ASP A 140 6.31 -0.65 -14.75
N LEU A 141 6.08 -1.49 -13.75
CA LEU A 141 7.11 -2.35 -13.16
C LEU A 141 6.88 -3.81 -13.58
N PRO A 142 7.95 -4.59 -13.86
CA PRO A 142 7.82 -6.01 -14.19
C PRO A 142 7.10 -6.81 -13.10
N ALA A 143 6.37 -7.85 -13.52
CA ALA A 143 5.68 -8.75 -12.58
C ALA A 143 6.63 -9.54 -11.67
N THR A 144 7.90 -9.66 -12.05
CA THR A 144 8.95 -10.29 -11.23
C THR A 144 9.34 -9.44 -10.03
N VAL A 145 9.08 -8.13 -10.07
CA VAL A 145 9.36 -7.22 -8.95
C VAL A 145 8.36 -7.44 -7.84
N THR A 146 8.86 -7.90 -6.70
CA THR A 146 8.08 -8.18 -5.48
C THR A 146 8.32 -7.15 -4.38
N LYS A 147 9.45 -6.45 -4.43
CA LYS A 147 9.87 -5.45 -3.44
C LYS A 147 10.18 -4.11 -4.09
N VAL A 148 9.63 -3.04 -3.52
CA VAL A 148 9.96 -1.67 -3.91
C VAL A 148 10.26 -0.82 -2.68
N THR A 149 11.34 -0.04 -2.74
CA THR A 149 11.77 0.88 -1.68
C THR A 149 11.88 2.28 -2.24
N TYR A 150 11.21 3.23 -1.61
CA TYR A 150 11.34 4.67 -1.84
C TYR A 150 11.77 5.33 -0.54
N ASP A 151 13.08 5.41 -0.28
CA ASP A 151 13.62 5.98 0.95
C ASP A 151 13.88 7.48 0.77
N THR A 152 13.20 8.33 1.54
CA THR A 152 13.41 9.79 1.55
C THR A 152 13.22 10.40 0.15
N CYS A 153 12.20 9.95 -0.57
CA CYS A 153 11.92 10.34 -1.95
C CYS A 153 10.96 11.55 -2.09
N GLY A 154 10.58 12.19 -0.97
CA GLY A 154 9.63 13.31 -0.99
C GLY A 154 8.19 12.92 -1.32
N ILE A 155 7.81 11.65 -1.13
CA ILE A 155 6.43 11.19 -1.35
C ILE A 155 5.52 11.78 -0.27
N THR A 156 4.45 12.45 -0.70
CA THR A 156 3.41 13.00 0.18
C THR A 156 2.03 12.40 -0.09
N ASP A 157 1.87 11.66 -1.19
CA ASP A 157 0.61 11.08 -1.62
C ASP A 157 0.86 9.64 -2.07
N VAL A 158 0.47 8.69 -1.22
CA VAL A 158 0.72 7.27 -1.48
C VAL A 158 -0.06 6.75 -2.68
N SER A 159 -1.13 7.41 -3.13
CA SER A 159 -1.93 6.99 -4.28
C SER A 159 -1.19 7.13 -5.62
N LYS A 160 -0.12 7.95 -5.63
CA LYS A 160 0.73 8.19 -6.81
C LYS A 160 1.93 7.26 -6.89
N VAL A 161 2.14 6.43 -5.86
CA VAL A 161 3.26 5.48 -5.81
C VAL A 161 3.03 4.38 -6.84
N VAL A 162 3.94 4.19 -7.78
CA VAL A 162 3.80 3.16 -8.82
C VAL A 162 4.14 1.81 -8.21
N LEU A 163 3.17 0.89 -8.21
CA LEU A 163 3.36 -0.49 -7.77
C LEU A 163 3.23 -1.44 -8.97
N GLY A 164 4.16 -2.40 -9.06
CA GLY A 164 4.09 -3.48 -10.03
C GLY A 164 3.06 -4.54 -9.65
N PRO A 165 2.58 -5.35 -10.61
CA PRO A 165 1.52 -6.33 -10.37
C PRO A 165 1.91 -7.45 -9.39
N GLY A 166 3.23 -7.68 -9.21
CA GLY A 166 3.82 -8.66 -8.29
C GLY A 166 4.27 -8.09 -6.94
N VAL A 167 4.15 -6.77 -6.70
CA VAL A 167 4.67 -6.14 -5.49
C VAL A 167 3.87 -6.55 -4.25
N THR A 168 4.57 -7.08 -3.26
CA THR A 168 4.03 -7.49 -1.95
C THR A 168 4.75 -6.83 -0.79
N SER A 169 5.94 -6.28 -1.00
CA SER A 169 6.71 -5.54 0.00
C SER A 169 6.99 -4.12 -0.47
N VAL A 170 6.56 -3.13 0.31
CA VAL A 170 6.80 -1.71 0.05
C VAL A 170 7.46 -1.05 1.25
N SER A 171 8.51 -0.26 1.01
CA SER A 171 9.06 0.67 2.00
C SER A 171 8.92 2.09 1.48
N LEU A 172 8.29 2.95 2.28
CA LEU A 172 8.16 4.39 2.08
C LEU A 172 8.92 5.17 3.16
N LYS A 173 9.94 4.54 3.75
CA LYS A 173 10.74 5.11 4.84
C LYS A 173 11.21 6.53 4.54
N GLY A 174 11.22 7.39 5.56
CA GLY A 174 11.75 8.76 5.47
C GLY A 174 10.92 9.74 4.64
N ASN A 175 9.77 9.34 4.09
CA ASN A 175 8.87 10.24 3.36
C ASN A 175 7.88 10.94 4.30
N SER A 176 7.58 12.22 4.07
CA SER A 176 6.64 12.99 4.89
C SER A 176 5.17 12.73 4.48
N LEU A 177 4.56 11.69 5.05
CA LEU A 177 3.17 11.32 4.75
C LEU A 177 2.17 12.15 5.58
N PRO A 178 0.99 12.49 5.02
CA PRO A 178 0.02 13.35 5.69
C PRO A 178 -0.67 12.62 6.84
N SER A 179 -0.46 13.09 8.08
CA SER A 179 -1.03 12.48 9.27
C SER A 179 -2.55 12.74 9.45
N ALA A 180 -3.04 13.87 8.94
CA ALA A 180 -4.43 14.32 9.17
C ALA A 180 -5.47 13.62 8.28
N THR A 181 -5.10 13.23 7.07
CA THR A 181 -5.98 12.54 6.11
C THR A 181 -5.48 11.11 5.91
N PRO A 182 -6.30 10.08 6.19
CA PRO A 182 -5.93 8.70 5.91
C PRO A 182 -5.48 8.55 4.45
N PRO A 183 -4.30 7.96 4.19
CA PRO A 183 -3.86 7.71 2.83
C PRO A 183 -4.79 6.71 2.13
N ASP A 184 -4.96 6.87 0.82
CA ASP A 184 -5.68 5.87 0.02
C ASP A 184 -4.75 4.70 -0.32
N TRP A 185 -5.00 3.57 0.33
CA TRP A 185 -4.21 2.35 0.18
C TRP A 185 -4.75 1.41 -0.90
N LEU A 186 -5.68 1.83 -1.75
CA LEU A 186 -6.36 0.96 -2.71
C LEU A 186 -5.37 0.12 -3.55
N GLN A 187 -4.30 0.74 -4.05
CA GLN A 187 -3.29 0.05 -4.85
C GLN A 187 -2.38 -0.91 -4.07
N PHE A 188 -2.38 -0.80 -2.73
CA PHE A 188 -1.61 -1.66 -1.82
C PHE A 188 -2.38 -2.94 -1.45
N GLY A 189 -3.51 -3.25 -2.10
CA GLY A 189 -4.37 -4.39 -1.76
C GLY A 189 -3.73 -5.79 -1.80
N LYS A 190 -2.53 -5.93 -2.39
CA LYS A 190 -1.71 -7.16 -2.37
C LYS A 190 -0.51 -7.10 -1.40
N VAL A 191 -0.22 -5.93 -0.84
CA VAL A 191 0.95 -5.71 0.01
C VAL A 191 0.77 -6.43 1.34
N THR A 192 1.79 -7.20 1.71
CA THR A 192 1.86 -7.94 2.97
C THR A 192 2.89 -7.35 3.93
N SER A 193 3.89 -6.61 3.41
CA SER A 193 4.90 -5.92 4.21
C SER A 193 4.94 -4.44 3.86
N LEU A 194 4.74 -3.59 4.86
CA LEU A 194 4.79 -2.13 4.71
C LEU A 194 5.73 -1.52 5.75
N ASP A 195 6.70 -0.75 5.28
CA ASP A 195 7.63 0.01 6.11
C ASP A 195 7.39 1.51 5.93
N LEU A 196 6.99 2.16 7.02
CA LEU A 196 6.71 3.59 7.14
C LEU A 196 7.63 4.23 8.19
N THR A 197 8.84 3.71 8.32
CA THR A 197 9.80 4.18 9.31
C THR A 197 10.13 5.66 9.07
N GLY A 198 10.04 6.49 10.11
CA GLY A 198 10.44 7.90 10.04
C GLY A 198 9.62 8.73 9.04
N CYS A 199 8.36 8.39 8.82
CA CYS A 199 7.47 9.12 7.91
C CYS A 199 6.84 10.40 8.50
N ASN A 200 7.36 10.89 9.63
CA ASN A 200 6.84 12.03 10.39
C ASN A 200 5.35 11.90 10.76
N LEU A 201 4.89 10.67 11.05
CA LEU A 201 3.50 10.45 11.45
C LEU A 201 3.24 11.04 12.84
N VAL A 202 2.09 11.71 12.98
CA VAL A 202 1.68 12.39 14.21
C VAL A 202 0.29 11.90 14.60
N SER A 203 0.07 11.60 15.88
CA SER A 203 -1.27 11.33 16.40
C SER A 203 -2.05 12.65 16.52
N ASN A 204 -3.27 12.73 16.00
CA ASN A 204 -4.08 13.96 16.07
C ASN A 204 -4.28 14.37 17.55
N SER A 205 -3.92 15.60 17.90
CA SER A 205 -3.99 16.12 19.27
C SER A 205 -5.41 16.21 19.85
N ASN A 206 -6.44 16.28 19.00
CA ASN A 206 -7.83 16.43 19.43
C ASN A 206 -8.56 15.09 19.62
N SER A 207 -8.20 14.06 18.84
CA SER A 207 -8.77 12.71 18.98
C SER A 207 -7.82 11.72 19.66
N GLY A 208 -6.56 12.11 19.85
CA GLY A 208 -5.50 11.23 20.30
C GLY A 208 -5.32 10.01 19.41
N GLN A 209 -5.76 10.02 18.14
CA GLN A 209 -5.75 8.84 17.27
C GLN A 209 -5.20 9.13 15.88
N LEU A 210 -4.41 8.20 15.37
CA LEU A 210 -4.12 8.08 13.94
C LEU A 210 -5.21 7.16 13.33
N LEU A 211 -6.17 7.75 12.61
CA LEU A 211 -7.34 7.04 12.04
C LEU A 211 -7.03 6.32 10.73
N TRP A 212 -5.79 5.90 10.53
CA TRP A 212 -5.40 5.23 9.29
C TRP A 212 -5.98 3.82 9.26
N THR A 213 -6.62 3.49 8.13
CA THR A 213 -6.95 2.11 7.77
C THR A 213 -5.83 1.61 6.89
N PHE A 214 -5.13 0.55 7.29
CA PHE A 214 -4.00 0.01 6.54
C PHE A 214 -4.46 -0.99 5.46
N PRO A 215 -3.59 -1.34 4.49
CA PRO A 215 -3.89 -2.40 3.54
C PRO A 215 -4.30 -3.71 4.24
N PRO A 216 -5.38 -4.39 3.79
CA PRO A 216 -6.02 -5.45 4.56
C PRO A 216 -5.22 -6.76 4.64
N LYS A 217 -4.21 -6.94 3.76
CA LYS A 217 -3.39 -8.16 3.70
C LYS A 217 -2.05 -8.04 4.44
N LEU A 218 -1.82 -6.94 5.16
CA LEU A 218 -0.58 -6.75 5.90
C LEU A 218 -0.39 -7.83 6.98
N THR A 219 0.81 -8.40 6.98
CA THR A 219 1.34 -9.27 8.04
C THR A 219 2.56 -8.65 8.71
N SER A 220 3.22 -7.67 8.08
CA SER A 220 4.35 -6.94 8.64
C SER A 220 4.15 -5.43 8.47
N LEU A 221 4.21 -4.70 9.58
CA LEU A 221 4.08 -3.24 9.61
C LEU A 221 5.17 -2.62 10.48
N ASP A 222 5.99 -1.76 9.90
CA ASP A 222 7.01 -0.97 10.61
C ASP A 222 6.58 0.51 10.65
N LEU A 223 6.29 1.01 11.84
CA LEU A 223 5.96 2.41 12.12
C LEU A 223 7.06 3.07 12.96
N SER A 224 8.23 2.45 13.11
CA SER A 224 9.30 2.97 13.97
C SER A 224 9.80 4.36 13.49
N GLY A 225 10.51 5.09 14.36
CA GLY A 225 11.05 6.41 14.00
C GLY A 225 10.02 7.54 13.82
N ASN A 226 8.72 7.27 13.96
CA ASN A 226 7.67 8.29 13.93
C ASN A 226 7.47 8.93 15.30
N SER A 227 8.34 9.90 15.64
CA SER A 227 8.41 10.47 16.98
C SER A 227 7.14 11.19 17.46
N GLY A 228 6.33 11.71 16.52
CA GLY A 228 5.07 12.40 16.80
C GLY A 228 3.89 11.47 17.10
N MET A 229 4.06 10.15 16.98
CA MET A 229 3.03 9.20 17.39
C MET A 229 3.02 9.04 18.89
N THR A 230 1.85 9.19 19.50
CA THR A 230 1.62 9.04 20.95
C THR A 230 0.68 7.87 21.27
N VAL A 231 0.00 7.32 20.26
CA VAL A 231 -0.88 6.16 20.41
C VAL A 231 -0.64 5.10 19.34
N ILE A 232 -1.10 3.89 19.61
CA ILE A 232 -1.20 2.82 18.62
C ILE A 232 -2.38 3.14 17.67
N PRO A 233 -2.17 3.20 16.35
CA PRO A 233 -3.26 3.43 15.40
C PRO A 233 -4.30 2.32 15.47
N SER A 234 -5.59 2.68 15.46
CA SER A 234 -6.68 1.70 15.60
C SER A 234 -6.73 0.67 14.48
N GLY A 235 -6.34 1.07 13.25
CA GLY A 235 -6.25 0.18 12.10
C GLY A 235 -5.33 -1.03 12.31
N VAL A 236 -4.33 -0.93 13.20
CA VAL A 236 -3.43 -2.05 13.54
C VAL A 236 -4.20 -3.24 14.09
N PHE A 237 -5.22 -3.00 14.92
CA PHE A 237 -5.96 -4.06 15.60
C PHE A 237 -6.93 -4.83 14.67
N SER A 238 -7.14 -4.33 13.45
CA SER A 238 -7.94 -5.00 12.41
C SER A 238 -7.14 -5.97 11.53
N LEU A 239 -5.82 -5.99 11.68
CA LEU A 239 -4.90 -6.77 10.85
C LEU A 239 -4.47 -8.06 11.53
N SER A 240 -4.05 -9.04 10.72
CA SER A 240 -3.43 -10.30 11.19
C SER A 240 -1.91 -10.21 11.13
N LEU A 241 -1.32 -9.33 11.96
CA LEU A 241 0.12 -9.06 11.95
C LEU A 241 0.94 -10.17 12.62
N THR A 242 2.03 -10.56 11.97
CA THR A 242 3.13 -11.33 12.58
C THR A 242 4.26 -10.44 13.07
N THR A 243 4.39 -9.24 12.49
CA THR A 243 5.41 -8.24 12.85
C THR A 243 4.76 -6.87 12.99
N LEU A 244 4.98 -6.23 14.13
CA LEU A 244 4.60 -4.84 14.38
C LEU A 244 5.74 -4.14 15.11
N LYS A 245 6.22 -3.03 14.56
CA LYS A 245 7.19 -2.17 15.22
C LYS A 245 6.62 -0.77 15.37
N LEU A 246 6.67 -0.23 16.58
CA LEU A 246 6.20 1.10 16.92
C LEU A 246 7.36 2.01 17.35
N PRO A 247 7.18 3.34 17.30
CA PRO A 247 8.15 4.29 17.83
C PRO A 247 8.44 4.08 19.31
N THR A 248 9.70 4.22 19.70
CA THR A 248 10.13 4.18 21.11
C THR A 248 9.61 5.36 21.94
N THR A 249 9.12 6.42 21.28
CA THR A 249 8.63 7.68 21.88
C THR A 249 7.17 7.64 22.34
N ILE A 250 6.41 6.60 22.02
CA ILE A 250 5.04 6.40 22.52
C ILE A 250 5.00 6.29 24.09
N ASN A 251 6.17 6.25 24.74
CA ASN A 251 6.39 5.83 26.12
C ASN A 251 5.91 6.77 27.25
N THR A 252 5.64 8.06 27.01
CA THR A 252 5.44 8.96 28.16
C THR A 252 4.03 8.94 28.76
N ASN A 253 3.02 8.49 28.01
CA ASN A 253 1.63 8.36 28.47
C ASN A 253 0.86 7.43 27.52
N LEU A 254 1.30 6.17 27.39
CA LEU A 254 0.59 5.17 26.59
C LEU A 254 -0.88 5.16 27.02
N GLN A 255 -1.76 5.62 26.14
CA GLN A 255 -3.19 5.51 26.37
C GLN A 255 -3.52 4.04 26.56
N ALA A 256 -4.32 3.75 27.58
CA ALA A 256 -4.68 2.39 27.90
C ALA A 256 -5.44 1.75 26.73
N ILE A 257 -5.01 0.56 26.33
CA ILE A 257 -5.70 -0.24 25.31
C ILE A 257 -6.75 -1.13 25.98
N SER A 258 -7.76 -1.57 25.21
CA SER A 258 -8.74 -2.55 25.68
C SER A 258 -8.10 -3.93 25.86
N SER A 259 -8.75 -4.77 26.67
CA SER A 259 -8.35 -6.18 26.84
C SER A 259 -8.37 -6.98 25.52
N ASP A 260 -9.22 -6.63 24.55
CA ASP A 260 -9.24 -7.28 23.25
C ASP A 260 -8.08 -6.83 22.35
N ASN A 261 -7.76 -5.54 22.35
CA ASN A 261 -6.58 -5.03 21.65
C ASN A 261 -5.28 -5.60 22.24
N PHE A 262 -5.25 -5.83 23.56
CA PHE A 262 -4.15 -6.52 24.22
C PHE A 262 -3.98 -7.96 23.70
N LYS A 263 -5.08 -8.72 23.52
CA LYS A 263 -5.00 -10.07 22.95
C LYS A 263 -4.41 -10.05 21.54
N VAL A 264 -4.80 -9.08 20.71
CA VAL A 264 -4.22 -8.91 19.36
C VAL A 264 -2.71 -8.71 19.46
N LEU A 265 -2.24 -7.74 20.27
CA LEU A 265 -0.79 -7.51 20.43
C LEU A 265 -0.05 -8.74 20.97
N SER A 266 -0.64 -9.47 21.92
CA SER A 266 -0.05 -10.67 22.51
C SER A 266 0.14 -11.82 21.52
N SER A 267 -0.58 -11.81 20.39
CA SER A 267 -0.46 -12.81 19.33
C SER A 267 0.64 -12.50 18.30
N ILE A 268 1.18 -11.28 18.31
CA ILE A 268 2.20 -10.84 17.35
C ILE A 268 3.56 -11.43 17.74
N LYS A 269 4.17 -12.21 16.84
CA LYS A 269 5.45 -12.88 17.09
C LYS A 269 6.62 -11.90 17.24
N ASN A 270 6.70 -10.93 16.34
CA ASN A 270 7.76 -9.93 16.33
C ASN A 270 7.16 -8.57 16.69
N LEU A 271 6.89 -8.39 17.98
CA LEU A 271 6.37 -7.15 18.54
C LEU A 271 7.53 -6.31 19.10
N LEU A 272 7.63 -5.07 18.61
CA LEU A 272 8.51 -4.05 19.17
C LEU A 272 7.69 -2.81 19.50
N ILE A 273 7.45 -2.60 20.79
CA ILE A 273 6.75 -1.45 21.36
C ILE A 273 7.55 -0.94 22.57
N PRO A 274 7.43 0.35 22.92
CA PRO A 274 8.03 0.84 24.16
C PRO A 274 7.34 0.23 25.38
N SER A 275 8.13 -0.10 26.39
CA SER A 275 7.64 -0.61 27.67
C SER A 275 7.08 0.51 28.53
N ALA A 276 5.77 0.48 28.79
CA ALA A 276 5.10 1.40 29.71
C ALA A 276 5.65 1.27 31.14
N THR A 277 6.02 2.40 31.74
CA THR A 277 6.45 2.50 33.15
C THR A 277 5.34 3.00 34.08
N SER A 278 4.35 3.70 33.54
CA SER A 278 3.15 4.18 34.22
C SER A 278 1.98 4.30 33.24
N CYS A 279 0.76 4.36 33.76
CA CYS A 279 -0.45 4.55 32.96
C CYS A 279 -1.06 5.92 33.22
N ALA A 280 -1.43 6.61 32.13
CA ALA A 280 -2.12 7.90 32.23
C ALA A 280 -3.55 7.75 32.76
N ASP A 281 -4.21 6.62 32.47
CA ASP A 281 -5.53 6.29 33.01
C ASP A 281 -5.35 5.56 34.36
N PRO A 282 -5.88 6.10 35.48
CA PRO A 282 -5.75 5.48 36.81
C PRO A 282 -6.49 4.15 36.93
N SER A 283 -7.44 3.86 36.02
CA SER A 283 -8.17 2.58 35.97
C SER A 283 -7.44 1.52 35.14
N ALA A 284 -6.34 1.87 34.49
CA ALA A 284 -5.54 0.94 33.69
C ALA A 284 -4.47 0.26 34.53
N THR A 285 -4.14 -0.96 34.15
CA THR A 285 -3.10 -1.77 34.78
C THR A 285 -2.00 -2.08 33.79
N ILE A 286 -0.75 -2.13 34.26
CA ILE A 286 0.38 -2.52 33.42
C ILE A 286 0.35 -4.05 33.24
N LYS A 287 0.34 -4.51 32.00
CA LYS A 287 0.45 -5.94 31.64
C LYS A 287 1.69 -6.20 30.80
N SER A 288 2.25 -7.40 30.95
CA SER A 288 3.41 -7.86 30.18
C SER A 288 3.02 -8.41 28.82
N LEU A 289 3.83 -8.08 27.81
CA LEU A 289 3.84 -8.60 26.44
C LEU A 289 5.25 -9.12 26.15
N GLY A 290 5.57 -10.30 26.69
CA GLY A 290 6.92 -10.86 26.62
C GLY A 290 7.91 -9.97 27.38
N THR A 291 8.86 -9.36 26.68
CA THR A 291 9.86 -8.45 27.25
C THR A 291 9.38 -7.00 27.41
N GLN A 292 8.16 -6.69 26.93
CA GLN A 292 7.60 -5.35 26.90
C GLN A 292 6.40 -5.23 27.84
N THR A 293 5.97 -4.01 28.16
CA THR A 293 4.81 -3.74 29.02
C THR A 293 3.86 -2.70 28.41
N VAL A 294 2.56 -2.85 28.64
CA VAL A 294 1.52 -1.93 28.14
C VAL A 294 0.45 -1.66 29.18
N CYS A 295 -0.18 -0.49 29.08
CA CYS A 295 -1.34 -0.12 29.87
C CYS A 295 -2.61 -0.74 29.29
N VAL A 296 -3.32 -1.53 30.09
CA VAL A 296 -4.55 -2.21 29.69
C VAL A 296 -5.68 -1.78 30.61
N LYS A 297 -6.77 -1.32 30.00
CA LYS A 297 -8.03 -1.05 30.68
C LYS A 297 -8.95 -2.24 30.46
N GLU A 298 -9.32 -2.88 31.56
CA GLU A 298 -10.40 -3.86 31.53
C GLU A 298 -11.68 -3.11 31.16
N VAL A 299 -12.21 -3.41 29.97
CA VAL A 299 -13.55 -2.99 29.63
C VAL A 299 -14.44 -3.87 30.50
N GLY A 300 -14.96 -3.29 31.59
CA GLY A 300 -15.88 -3.98 32.48
C GLY A 300 -16.92 -4.68 31.62
N SER A 301 -17.08 -5.99 31.81
CA SER A 301 -17.94 -6.85 31.01
C SER A 301 -19.35 -6.30 31.02
N THR A 302 -19.64 -5.37 30.12
CA THR A 302 -20.99 -5.12 29.68
C THR A 302 -21.33 -6.43 29.03
N SER A 303 -22.13 -7.21 29.74
CA SER A 303 -22.70 -8.44 29.26
C SER A 303 -23.50 -8.07 28.02
N GLY A 304 -22.82 -8.03 26.87
CA GLY A 304 -23.45 -7.93 25.57
C GLY A 304 -24.15 -9.25 25.37
N SER A 305 -25.35 -9.39 25.95
CA SER A 305 -26.25 -10.47 25.61
C SER A 305 -26.40 -10.38 24.10
N SER A 306 -25.89 -11.37 23.38
CA SER A 306 -26.11 -11.48 21.95
C SER A 306 -27.62 -11.56 21.77
N ASN A 307 -28.25 -10.44 21.42
CA ASN A 307 -29.68 -10.37 21.19
C ASN A 307 -30.09 -11.15 19.95
N THR A 308 -29.20 -11.95 19.35
CA THR A 308 -29.51 -12.94 18.31
C THR A 308 -30.74 -13.76 18.67
N GLY A 309 -30.91 -14.18 19.94
CA GLY A 309 -32.11 -14.89 20.38
C GLY A 309 -33.38 -14.03 20.34
N LEU A 310 -33.29 -12.76 20.73
CA LEU A 310 -34.42 -11.83 20.74
C LEU A 310 -34.76 -11.31 19.33
N ILE A 311 -33.74 -11.09 18.49
CA ILE A 311 -33.87 -10.67 17.09
C ILE A 311 -34.47 -11.80 16.24
N VAL A 312 -34.01 -13.04 16.43
CA VAL A 312 -34.62 -14.22 15.77
C VAL A 312 -36.04 -14.44 16.30
N GLY A 313 -36.27 -14.27 17.60
CA GLY A 313 -37.60 -14.38 18.20
C GLY A 313 -38.61 -13.37 17.63
N VAL A 314 -38.22 -12.10 17.49
CA VAL A 314 -39.07 -11.04 16.91
C VAL A 314 -39.29 -11.27 15.41
N ALA A 315 -38.26 -11.68 14.66
CA ALA A 315 -38.39 -11.95 13.23
C ALA A 315 -39.34 -13.12 12.94
N VAL A 316 -39.20 -14.23 13.67
CA VAL A 316 -40.09 -15.40 13.51
C VAL A 316 -41.51 -15.07 13.97
N GLY A 317 -41.65 -14.34 15.08
CA GLY A 317 -42.95 -13.89 15.58
C GLY A 317 -43.71 -13.01 14.57
N ALA A 318 -43.02 -12.06 13.93
CA ALA A 318 -43.61 -11.18 12.91
C ALA A 318 -44.07 -11.97 11.66
N VAL A 319 -43.27 -12.93 11.19
CA VAL A 319 -43.63 -13.75 10.02
C VAL A 319 -44.86 -14.62 10.29
N VAL A 320 -44.93 -15.26 11.47
CA VAL A 320 -46.08 -16.08 11.86
C VAL A 320 -47.34 -15.23 12.01
N LEU A 321 -47.23 -14.04 12.60
CA LEU A 321 -48.35 -13.12 12.74
C LEU A 321 -48.89 -12.66 11.38
N ILE A 322 -47.99 -12.28 10.45
CA ILE A 322 -48.38 -11.87 9.09
C ILE A 322 -49.03 -13.04 8.34
N ALA A 323 -48.49 -14.25 8.45
CA ALA A 323 -49.08 -15.45 7.84
C ALA A 323 -50.48 -15.74 8.39
N ALA A 324 -50.67 -15.63 9.72
CA ALA A 324 -51.98 -15.82 10.35
C ALA A 324 -53.01 -14.77 9.88
N ILE A 325 -52.60 -13.50 9.77
CA ILE A 325 -53.45 -12.42 9.23
C ILE A 325 -53.81 -12.70 7.77
N ALA A 326 -52.84 -13.08 6.94
CA ALA A 326 -53.07 -13.41 5.53
C ALA A 326 -54.05 -14.58 5.36
N VAL A 327 -53.88 -15.66 6.14
CA VAL A 327 -54.79 -16.81 6.16
C VAL A 327 -56.20 -16.40 6.62
N PHE A 328 -56.30 -15.56 7.65
CA PHE A 328 -57.59 -15.07 8.14
C PHE A 328 -58.35 -14.29 7.05
N PHE A 329 -57.69 -13.36 6.36
CA PHE A 329 -58.30 -12.61 5.26
C PHE A 329 -58.62 -13.50 4.05
N TYR A 330 -57.78 -14.47 3.73
CA TYR A 330 -58.05 -15.44 2.66
C TYR A 330 -59.28 -16.30 2.96
N CYS A 331 -59.38 -16.87 4.17
CA CYS A 331 -60.54 -17.62 4.63
C CYS A 331 -61.80 -16.76 4.67
N ARG A 332 -61.69 -15.49 5.08
CA ARG A 332 -62.83 -14.56 5.12
C ARG A 332 -63.31 -14.19 3.72
N ARG A 333 -62.42 -13.98 2.75
CA ARG A 333 -62.78 -13.78 1.33
C ARG A 333 -63.43 -15.02 0.73
N LYS A 334 -62.94 -16.23 1.05
CA LYS A 334 -63.53 -17.48 0.53
C LYS A 334 -64.92 -17.74 1.09
N LYS A 335 -65.19 -17.41 2.35
CA LYS A 335 -66.53 -17.52 2.94
C LYS A 335 -67.51 -16.46 2.39
N ALA A 336 -67.03 -15.28 1.98
CA ALA A 336 -67.85 -14.30 1.28
C ALA A 336 -68.19 -14.72 -0.17
N ALA A 337 -67.30 -15.45 -0.84
CA ALA A 337 -67.55 -15.99 -2.19
C ALA A 337 -68.46 -17.23 -2.20
N ALA A 338 -68.56 -17.97 -1.09
CA ALA A 338 -69.45 -19.13 -0.96
C ALA A 338 -70.91 -18.77 -0.56
N GLY A 339 -71.18 -17.51 -0.21
CA GLY A 339 -72.52 -17.04 0.18
C GLY A 339 -73.37 -16.46 -0.96
N GLY A 340 -72.84 -16.37 -2.18
CA GLY A 340 -73.50 -15.65 -3.30
C GLY A 340 -74.29 -16.49 -4.31
N ASN A 341 -74.28 -17.83 -4.22
CA ASN A 341 -74.77 -18.71 -5.29
C ASN A 341 -76.01 -19.55 -4.95
N TYR A 342 -76.82 -19.15 -3.97
CA TYR A 342 -78.06 -19.87 -3.62
C TYR A 342 -79.38 -19.22 -4.11
N TYR A 343 -79.35 -18.15 -4.92
CA TYR A 343 -80.58 -17.46 -5.37
C TYR A 343 -80.70 -17.26 -6.89
N ARG A 344 -80.10 -18.13 -7.71
CA ARG A 344 -80.20 -18.03 -9.18
C ARG A 344 -80.29 -19.38 -9.88
N GLN A 345 -81.18 -20.28 -9.43
CA GLN A 345 -81.41 -21.55 -10.12
C GLN A 345 -82.79 -22.19 -9.92
N SER A 346 -83.87 -21.39 -9.78
CA SER A 346 -85.26 -21.91 -9.67
C SER A 346 -86.27 -21.27 -10.63
N ARG A 347 -85.82 -20.81 -11.80
CA ARG A 347 -86.70 -20.49 -12.93
C ARG A 347 -85.93 -20.79 -14.21
N ASP A 348 -86.00 -22.04 -14.66
CA ASP A 348 -86.29 -22.38 -16.05
C ASP A 348 -86.14 -23.89 -16.30
N ARG A 349 -87.16 -24.43 -16.97
CA ARG A 349 -87.20 -25.66 -17.80
C ARG A 349 -87.36 -27.04 -17.14
N SER A 350 -88.60 -27.52 -17.25
CA SER A 350 -89.05 -28.69 -18.06
C SER A 350 -90.11 -29.45 -17.27
N GLY A 351 -91.31 -29.76 -17.76
CA GLY A 351 -91.72 -30.09 -19.13
C GLY A 351 -92.33 -31.50 -19.11
N SER A 352 -93.32 -31.73 -19.99
CA SER A 352 -93.88 -33.02 -20.46
C SER A 352 -95.04 -33.73 -19.71
N VAL A 353 -96.21 -33.54 -20.32
CA VAL A 353 -97.38 -34.43 -20.60
C VAL A 353 -96.96 -35.89 -20.89
N PRO A 354 -97.73 -36.98 -20.55
CA PRO A 354 -98.87 -37.45 -21.39
C PRO A 354 -100.07 -38.21 -20.75
N ARG A 355 -101.23 -37.94 -21.39
CA ARG A 355 -102.38 -38.81 -21.78
C ARG A 355 -102.70 -40.10 -21.00
N HIS A 356 -103.98 -40.29 -20.68
CA HIS A 356 -104.88 -41.17 -21.46
C HIS A 356 -106.38 -41.08 -21.05
N ARG A 357 -107.26 -41.16 -22.07
CA ARG A 357 -108.53 -41.96 -22.22
C ARG A 357 -109.45 -42.15 -20.99
N SER A 358 -110.78 -42.12 -21.09
CA SER A 358 -111.75 -42.22 -22.19
C SER A 358 -113.03 -41.49 -21.77
#